data_AF-A0A956DHS7-F1
#
_entry.id   AF-A0A956DHS7-F1
#
_cell.length_a   1.000
_cell.length_b   1.000
_cell.length_c   1.000
_cell.angle_alpha   90.00
_cell.angle_beta   90.00
_cell.angle_gamma   90.00
#
_symmetry.space_group_name_H-M   'P 1'
#
loop_
_entity.id
_entity.type
_entity.pdbx_description
1 polymer ?
#
loop_
_entity_poly.entity_id
_entity_poly.type
_entity_poly.pdbx_seq_one_letter_code
_entity_poly.pdbx_strand_id
1 'polypeptide(L)'
;MKRRSFLRGTLAGVGSVAVGLPALDAMLDDNGRAFADGHTIPDRFGLWFFGNGVKPDRWIPPTEGAGWTPSPELAPLEDVRDWVSVVTGCEIKTATHPHHSGMTGVLTGSRYHQLGTTRDTIVTTFAGPSVDMIAASHFEGATPFRSLELGVTR
;
A
#
# COMPACT_ATOMS: atom_id res chain seq x y z
N MET A 1 20.95 -18.99 35.59
CA MET A 1 21.40 -18.07 34.51
C MET A 1 20.24 -17.21 34.07
N LYS A 2 20.38 -15.88 34.08
CA LYS A 2 19.31 -14.96 33.64
C LYS A 2 19.15 -15.04 32.12
N ARG A 3 17.91 -15.13 31.62
CA ARG A 3 17.55 -15.18 30.19
C ARG A 3 18.32 -14.15 29.33
N ARG A 4 18.57 -12.95 29.87
CA ARG A 4 19.32 -11.89 29.18
C ARG A 4 20.81 -12.21 28.93
N SER A 5 21.45 -13.02 29.77
CA SER A 5 22.88 -13.36 29.60
C SER A 5 23.08 -14.42 28.53
N PHE A 6 22.11 -15.33 28.38
CA PHE A 6 22.16 -16.38 27.35
C PHE A 6 22.05 -15.77 25.94
N LEU A 7 21.04 -14.91 25.69
CA LEU A 7 20.85 -14.30 24.37
C LEU A 7 21.99 -13.35 23.94
N ARG A 8 22.60 -12.62 24.89
CA ARG A 8 23.78 -11.78 24.57
C ARG A 8 25.01 -12.63 24.27
N GLY A 9 25.15 -13.80 24.91
CA GLY A 9 26.24 -14.73 24.66
C GLY A 9 26.13 -15.43 23.30
N THR A 10 24.92 -15.72 22.82
CA THR A 10 24.71 -16.39 21.52
C THR A 10 24.82 -15.44 20.33
N LEU A 11 24.50 -14.14 20.49
CA LEU A 11 24.56 -13.15 19.40
C LEU A 11 25.91 -12.45 19.27
N ALA A 12 26.77 -12.49 20.30
CA ALA A 12 28.12 -11.92 20.25
C ALA A 12 29.19 -12.92 19.75
N GLY A 13 28.79 -14.13 19.37
CA GLY A 13 29.68 -15.18 18.85
C GLY A 13 29.83 -15.12 17.34
N VAL A 14 31.06 -15.36 16.87
CA VAL A 14 31.51 -15.43 15.47
C VAL A 14 30.61 -16.38 14.67
N GLY A 15 29.59 -15.85 13.99
CA GLY A 15 28.64 -16.66 13.22
C GLY A 15 27.18 -16.17 13.20
N SER A 16 26.88 -14.97 13.68
CA SER A 16 25.53 -14.41 13.58
C SER A 16 25.20 -14.04 12.12
N VAL A 17 24.61 -14.97 11.37
CA VAL A 17 23.77 -14.61 10.22
C VAL A 17 22.53 -13.93 10.81
N ALA A 18 22.51 -12.59 10.78
CA ALA A 18 21.34 -11.83 11.15
C ALA A 18 20.30 -11.98 10.05
N VAL A 19 19.37 -12.92 10.22
CA VAL A 19 18.12 -12.87 9.46
C VAL A 19 17.30 -11.74 10.07
N GLY A 20 17.12 -10.66 9.31
CA GLY A 20 16.25 -9.56 9.71
C GLY A 20 14.84 -10.09 9.94
N LEU A 21 14.40 -10.11 11.21
CA LEU A 21 13.02 -10.41 11.54
C LEU A 21 12.15 -9.23 11.07
N PRO A 22 10.98 -9.49 10.43
CA PRO A 22 9.97 -8.47 10.27
C PRO A 22 9.64 -7.84 11.62
N ALA A 23 9.27 -6.56 11.63
CA ALA A 23 8.79 -5.90 12.83
C ALA A 23 7.65 -6.74 13.44
N LEU A 24 7.86 -7.20 14.67
CA LEU A 24 6.85 -7.94 15.43
C LEU A 24 6.05 -6.95 16.26
N ASP A 25 4.76 -7.23 16.47
CA ASP A 25 3.87 -6.42 17.30
C ASP A 25 4.48 -6.15 18.70
N ALA A 26 5.14 -7.17 19.28
CA ALA A 26 5.87 -7.06 20.55
C ALA A 26 7.08 -6.09 20.56
N MET A 27 7.50 -5.58 19.40
CA MET A 27 8.58 -4.59 19.25
C MET A 27 8.04 -3.15 19.08
N LEU A 28 6.73 -3.00 18.95
CA LEU A 28 6.02 -1.75 18.82
C LEU A 28 5.39 -1.38 20.18
N ASP A 29 5.11 -0.11 20.40
CA ASP A 29 4.20 0.28 21.47
C ASP A 29 2.74 0.16 20.99
N ASP A 30 1.79 0.19 21.93
CA ASP A 30 0.35 0.12 21.63
C ASP A 30 -0.17 1.34 20.82
N ASN A 31 0.70 2.31 20.50
CA ASN A 31 0.36 3.57 19.83
C ASN A 31 1.09 3.75 18.49
N GLY A 32 1.79 2.73 17.98
CA GLY A 32 2.57 2.82 16.73
C GLY A 32 3.73 3.82 16.77
N ARG A 33 4.21 4.19 17.95
CA ARG A 33 5.31 5.12 18.18
C ARG A 33 6.57 4.36 18.60
N ALA A 34 7.46 4.25 17.61
CA ALA A 34 8.84 3.79 17.75
C ALA A 34 9.03 2.31 18.12
N PHE A 35 10.19 1.81 17.73
CA PHE A 35 10.70 0.53 18.20
C PHE A 35 11.16 0.64 19.65
N ALA A 36 11.31 -0.50 20.34
CA ALA A 36 11.84 -0.57 21.70
C ALA A 36 13.24 0.09 21.88
N ASP A 37 13.97 0.36 20.80
CA ASP A 37 15.26 1.06 20.78
C ASP A 37 15.14 2.58 20.53
N GLY A 38 13.93 3.11 20.38
CA GLY A 38 13.65 4.54 20.20
C GLY A 38 13.69 5.03 18.75
N HIS A 39 13.95 4.17 17.77
CA HIS A 39 13.85 4.55 16.35
C HIS A 39 12.40 4.74 15.93
N THR A 40 12.12 5.78 15.15
CA THR A 40 10.80 6.02 14.56
C THR A 40 10.46 4.92 13.56
N ILE A 41 9.18 4.53 13.49
CA ILE A 41 8.70 3.62 12.44
C ILE A 41 8.79 4.37 11.12
N PRO A 42 9.41 3.80 10.06
CA PRO A 42 9.45 4.44 8.75
C PRO A 42 8.05 4.61 8.17
N ASP A 43 7.75 5.79 7.64
CA ASP A 43 6.54 6.04 6.88
C ASP A 43 6.52 5.17 5.62
N ARG A 44 5.34 4.63 5.29
CA ARG A 44 5.15 3.79 4.11
C ARG A 44 3.95 4.28 3.33
N PHE A 45 4.13 4.43 2.03
CA PHE A 45 3.03 4.61 1.11
C PHE A 45 2.53 3.24 0.63
N GLY A 46 1.24 2.99 0.84
CA GLY A 46 0.57 1.79 0.34
C GLY A 46 -0.47 2.18 -0.70
N LEU A 47 -0.60 1.36 -1.74
CA LEU A 47 -1.64 1.53 -2.75
C LEU A 47 -2.24 0.18 -3.12
N TRP A 48 -3.56 0.15 -3.20
CA TRP A 48 -4.33 -1.03 -3.56
C TRP A 48 -5.31 -0.70 -4.68
N PHE A 49 -5.48 -1.63 -5.62
CA PHE A 49 -6.36 -1.46 -6.77
C PHE A 49 -7.30 -2.67 -6.91
N PHE A 50 -8.60 -2.39 -7.03
CA PHE A 50 -9.61 -3.42 -7.31
C PHE A 50 -9.82 -3.54 -8.82
N GLY A 51 -9.29 -4.61 -9.43
CA GLY A 51 -9.36 -4.80 -10.88
C GLY A 51 -10.77 -4.79 -11.47
N ASN A 52 -11.74 -5.32 -10.73
CA ASN A 52 -13.16 -5.33 -11.11
C ASN A 52 -13.95 -4.16 -10.49
N GLY A 53 -13.27 -3.24 -9.80
CA GLY A 53 -13.90 -2.17 -9.04
C GLY A 53 -14.65 -2.65 -7.80
N VAL A 54 -15.57 -1.81 -7.36
CA VAL A 54 -16.42 -1.98 -6.17
C VAL A 54 -17.89 -1.77 -6.56
N LYS A 55 -18.83 -2.19 -5.72
CA LYS A 55 -20.27 -1.97 -5.96
C LYS A 55 -20.66 -0.58 -5.42
N PRO A 56 -20.98 0.42 -6.26
CA PRO A 56 -21.15 1.80 -5.78
C PRO A 56 -22.23 1.95 -4.72
N ASP A 57 -23.33 1.22 -4.83
CA ASP A 57 -24.45 1.20 -3.87
C ASP A 57 -24.08 0.64 -2.48
N ARG A 58 -22.94 -0.07 -2.40
CA ARG A 58 -22.42 -0.67 -1.16
C ARG A 58 -21.11 -0.04 -0.69
N TRP A 59 -20.42 0.69 -1.56
CA TRP A 59 -19.14 1.35 -1.30
C TRP A 59 -19.27 2.84 -0.98
N ILE A 60 -20.17 3.56 -1.65
CA ILE A 60 -20.30 5.01 -1.47
C ILE A 60 -21.01 5.31 -0.15
N PRO A 61 -20.40 6.11 0.76
CA PRO A 61 -21.06 6.56 1.97
C PRO A 61 -22.34 7.36 1.67
N PRO A 62 -23.41 7.20 2.46
CA PRO A 62 -24.65 7.97 2.29
C PRO A 62 -24.53 9.44 2.75
N THR A 63 -23.45 9.80 3.43
CA THR A 63 -23.20 11.14 3.99
C THR A 63 -21.79 11.61 3.68
N GLU A 64 -21.62 12.90 3.46
CA GLU A 64 -20.33 13.54 3.22
C GLU A 64 -19.82 14.30 4.45
N GLY A 65 -18.52 14.64 4.45
CA GLY A 65 -17.87 15.44 5.49
C GLY A 65 -17.18 14.62 6.58
N ALA A 66 -16.63 15.34 7.56
CA ALA A 66 -16.06 14.72 8.75
C ALA A 66 -17.16 13.94 9.51
N GLY A 67 -16.87 12.70 9.92
CA GLY A 67 -17.85 11.83 10.56
C GLY A 67 -18.85 11.18 9.59
N TRP A 68 -18.46 10.99 8.32
CA TRP A 68 -19.23 10.22 7.34
C TRP A 68 -19.66 8.85 7.90
N THR A 69 -20.84 8.37 7.51
CA THR A 69 -21.35 7.07 7.96
C THR A 69 -20.84 5.94 7.04
N PRO A 70 -20.29 4.84 7.56
CA PRO A 70 -19.87 3.73 6.71
C PRO A 70 -21.01 3.07 5.95
N SER A 71 -20.73 2.75 4.69
CA SER A 71 -21.54 1.84 3.89
C SER A 71 -21.20 0.37 4.23
N PRO A 72 -21.97 -0.63 3.77
CA PRO A 72 -21.74 -2.03 4.11
C PRO A 72 -20.33 -2.55 3.78
N GLU A 73 -19.71 -2.10 2.69
CA GLU A 73 -18.35 -2.52 2.30
C GLU A 73 -17.25 -1.75 3.04
N LEU A 74 -17.59 -0.65 3.70
CA LEU A 74 -16.67 0.15 4.51
C LEU A 74 -16.82 -0.09 6.01
N ALA A 75 -17.82 -0.88 6.44
CA ALA A 75 -18.05 -1.23 7.84
C ALA A 75 -16.80 -1.77 8.58
N PRO A 76 -15.91 -2.58 7.95
CA PRO A 76 -14.69 -3.04 8.61
C PRO A 76 -13.68 -1.93 8.96
N LEU A 77 -13.87 -0.71 8.45
CA LEU A 77 -12.99 0.44 8.69
C LEU A 77 -13.49 1.36 9.83
N GLU A 78 -14.59 1.02 10.51
CA GLU A 78 -15.20 1.90 11.52
C GLU A 78 -14.21 2.27 12.64
N ASP A 79 -13.41 1.31 13.13
CA ASP A 79 -12.43 1.53 14.21
C ASP A 79 -11.30 2.49 13.81
N VAL A 80 -11.10 2.71 12.51
CA VAL A 80 -10.08 3.62 11.96
C VAL A 80 -10.69 4.75 11.14
N ARG A 81 -12.01 4.98 11.24
CA ARG A 81 -12.76 5.91 10.37
C ARG A 81 -12.19 7.31 10.36
N ASP A 82 -11.72 7.80 11.51
CA ASP A 82 -11.16 9.14 11.66
C ASP A 82 -9.87 9.35 10.84
N TRP A 83 -9.23 8.26 10.40
CA TRP A 83 -8.06 8.26 9.53
C TRP A 83 -8.39 8.01 8.06
N VAL A 84 -9.66 7.80 7.72
CA VAL A 84 -10.11 7.40 6.38
C VAL A 84 -10.93 8.51 5.73
N SER A 85 -10.47 8.95 4.56
CA SER A 85 -11.24 9.80 3.66
C SER A 85 -11.74 9.00 2.47
N VAL A 86 -13.06 9.00 2.25
CA VAL A 86 -13.67 8.35 1.08
C VAL A 86 -13.97 9.41 0.04
N VAL A 87 -13.16 9.44 -1.02
CA VAL A 87 -13.35 10.37 -2.14
C VAL A 87 -14.22 9.68 -3.20
N THR A 88 -15.35 10.31 -3.54
CA THR A 88 -16.36 9.77 -4.46
C THR A 88 -16.54 10.70 -5.67
N GLY A 89 -17.31 10.25 -6.67
CA GLY A 89 -17.58 11.06 -7.88
C GLY A 89 -16.40 11.18 -8.86
N CYS A 90 -15.32 10.43 -8.65
CA CYS A 90 -14.16 10.40 -9.54
C CYS A 90 -14.44 9.62 -10.83
N GLU A 91 -13.93 10.12 -11.94
CA GLU A 91 -14.04 9.46 -13.25
C GLU A 91 -12.73 9.62 -14.03
N ILE A 92 -12.31 8.55 -14.71
CA ILE A 92 -11.14 8.58 -15.58
C ILE A 92 -11.54 9.20 -16.92
N LYS A 93 -11.01 10.41 -17.21
CA LYS A 93 -11.33 11.19 -18.41
C LYS A 93 -10.41 10.92 -19.61
N THR A 94 -9.72 9.79 -19.62
CA THR A 94 -8.83 9.36 -20.72
C THR A 94 -9.52 8.34 -21.63
N ALA A 95 -8.86 7.93 -22.72
CA ALA A 95 -9.37 6.87 -23.59
C ALA A 95 -9.68 5.57 -22.81
N THR A 96 -10.82 4.95 -23.12
CA THR A 96 -11.33 3.77 -22.40
C THR A 96 -10.81 2.47 -23.01
N HIS A 97 -10.33 1.58 -22.15
CA HIS A 97 -10.00 0.19 -22.48
C HIS A 97 -10.38 -0.69 -21.28
N PRO A 98 -11.15 -1.79 -21.45
CA PRO A 98 -11.72 -2.60 -20.36
C PRO A 98 -10.74 -3.11 -19.29
N HIS A 99 -9.44 -3.18 -19.57
CA HIS A 99 -8.42 -3.69 -18.64
C HIS A 99 -7.30 -2.70 -18.32
N HIS A 100 -7.13 -1.64 -19.11
CA HIS A 100 -5.98 -0.75 -18.99
C HIS A 100 -6.31 0.64 -18.49
N SER A 101 -7.39 1.24 -18.98
CA SER A 101 -7.67 2.64 -18.66
C SER A 101 -7.90 2.85 -17.17
N GLY A 102 -8.55 1.89 -16.50
CA GLY A 102 -8.75 1.86 -15.05
C GLY A 102 -7.43 1.88 -14.29
N MET A 103 -6.60 0.87 -14.51
CA MET A 103 -5.31 0.71 -13.84
C MET A 103 -4.38 1.90 -14.11
N THR A 104 -4.19 2.30 -15.38
CA THR A 104 -3.29 3.42 -15.71
C THR A 104 -3.85 4.75 -15.19
N GLY A 105 -5.17 4.96 -15.29
CA GLY A 105 -5.80 6.19 -14.84
C GLY A 105 -5.68 6.40 -13.34
N VAL A 106 -5.95 5.37 -12.52
CA VAL A 106 -5.79 5.43 -11.06
C VAL A 106 -4.33 5.63 -10.66
N LEU A 107 -3.40 4.96 -11.34
CA LEU A 107 -2.00 4.95 -10.93
C LEU A 107 -1.19 6.14 -11.46
N THR A 108 -1.56 6.75 -12.59
CA THR A 108 -0.76 7.79 -13.25
C THR A 108 -1.54 9.08 -13.53
N GLY A 109 -2.87 9.08 -13.39
CA GLY A 109 -3.72 10.17 -13.88
C GLY A 109 -3.66 10.37 -15.40
N SER A 110 -3.08 9.41 -16.14
CA SER A 110 -2.78 9.54 -17.57
C SER A 110 -3.32 8.36 -18.38
N ARG A 111 -3.42 8.57 -19.70
CA ARG A 111 -3.77 7.50 -20.65
C ARG A 111 -2.69 6.42 -20.65
N TYR A 112 -3.07 5.18 -20.93
CA TYR A 112 -2.10 4.14 -21.23
C TYR A 112 -1.29 4.48 -22.49
N HIS A 113 -0.06 3.96 -22.57
CA HIS A 113 0.75 4.00 -23.77
C HIS A 113 0.55 2.71 -24.56
N GLN A 114 0.08 2.82 -25.80
CA GLN A 114 -0.12 1.67 -26.66
C GLN A 114 1.20 1.27 -27.32
N LEU A 115 1.62 0.03 -27.08
CA LEU A 115 2.87 -0.54 -27.61
C LEU A 115 2.64 -1.24 -28.96
N GLY A 116 1.42 -1.64 -29.28
CA GLY A 116 1.09 -2.32 -30.53
C GLY A 116 -0.40 -2.57 -30.73
N THR A 117 -0.74 -3.24 -31.83
CA THR A 117 -2.13 -3.55 -32.24
C THR A 117 -2.35 -5.05 -32.47
N THR A 118 -1.53 -5.90 -31.87
CA THR A 118 -1.67 -7.36 -32.01
C THR A 118 -3.02 -7.78 -31.42
N ARG A 119 -3.84 -8.41 -32.24
CA ARG A 119 -5.18 -8.87 -31.84
C ARG A 119 -5.02 -9.97 -30.79
N ASP A 120 -5.82 -9.88 -29.72
CA ASP A 120 -5.91 -10.85 -28.61
C ASP A 120 -4.90 -10.70 -27.48
N THR A 121 -3.99 -9.71 -27.53
CA THR A 121 -3.12 -9.39 -26.40
C THR A 121 -3.26 -7.95 -25.93
N ILE A 122 -3.12 -7.83 -24.62
CA ILE A 122 -2.93 -6.58 -23.91
C ILE A 122 -1.54 -6.04 -24.28
N VAL A 123 -1.47 -5.11 -25.25
CA VAL A 123 -0.20 -4.54 -25.74
C VAL A 123 -0.09 -3.06 -25.36
N THR A 124 -0.13 -2.79 -24.06
CA THR A 124 -0.08 -1.44 -23.50
C THR A 124 0.77 -1.39 -22.24
N THR A 125 1.34 -0.24 -21.96
CA THR A 125 2.08 0.05 -20.72
C THR A 125 1.65 1.41 -20.15
N PHE A 126 2.27 1.81 -19.05
CA PHE A 126 2.07 3.10 -18.41
C PHE A 126 2.76 4.19 -19.24
N ALA A 127 2.08 5.31 -19.48
CA ALA A 127 2.67 6.42 -20.25
C ALA A 127 3.68 7.26 -19.46
N GLY A 128 3.78 7.02 -18.15
CA GLY A 128 4.72 7.67 -17.25
C GLY A 128 4.79 6.95 -15.91
N PRO A 129 5.62 7.44 -14.97
CA PRO A 129 5.72 6.89 -13.63
C PRO A 129 4.35 6.89 -12.93
N SER A 130 4.03 5.80 -12.25
CA SER A 130 2.88 5.72 -11.35
C SER A 130 3.13 6.47 -10.05
N VAL A 131 2.06 6.77 -9.31
CA VAL A 131 2.10 7.48 -8.03
C VAL A 131 2.97 6.76 -7.00
N ASP A 132 2.95 5.43 -6.97
CA ASP A 132 3.82 4.61 -6.13
C ASP A 132 5.28 4.72 -6.54
N MET A 133 5.59 4.87 -7.84
CA MET A 133 6.95 5.11 -8.31
C MET A 133 7.46 6.51 -7.98
N ILE A 134 6.58 7.51 -7.99
CA ILE A 134 6.89 8.87 -7.53
C ILE A 134 7.16 8.85 -6.01
N ALA A 135 6.30 8.18 -5.23
CA ALA A 135 6.48 8.02 -3.79
C ALA A 135 7.77 7.26 -3.44
N ALA A 136 8.06 6.15 -4.13
CA ALA A 136 9.28 5.37 -3.91
C ALA A 136 10.56 6.18 -4.15
N SER A 137 10.56 7.09 -5.14
CA SER A 137 11.67 8.03 -5.35
C SER A 137 11.77 9.08 -4.23
N HIS A 138 10.65 9.53 -3.67
CA HIS A 138 10.64 10.47 -2.54
C HIS A 138 11.21 9.84 -1.26
N PHE A 139 10.93 8.57 -1.01
CA PHE A 139 11.40 7.82 0.17
C PHE A 139 12.73 7.08 -0.05
N GLU A 140 13.48 7.40 -1.11
CA GLU A 140 14.73 6.70 -1.42
C GLU A 140 15.72 6.77 -0.24
N GLY A 141 16.25 5.60 0.16
CA GLY A 141 17.19 5.47 1.29
C GLY A 141 16.55 5.50 2.68
N ALA A 142 15.24 5.76 2.82
CA ALA A 142 14.54 5.73 4.10
C ALA A 142 14.23 4.29 4.58
N THR A 143 14.13 3.35 3.66
CA THR A 143 13.90 1.91 3.92
C THR A 143 14.88 1.04 3.15
N PRO A 144 15.18 -0.20 3.62
CA PRO A 144 16.13 -1.10 2.94
C PRO A 144 15.75 -1.46 1.50
N PHE A 145 14.45 -1.43 1.19
CA PHE A 145 13.90 -1.65 -0.15
C PHE A 145 13.24 -0.37 -0.64
N ARG A 146 13.42 -0.05 -1.93
CA ARG A 146 12.79 1.09 -2.58
C ARG A 146 11.29 0.90 -2.79
N SER A 147 10.87 -0.30 -3.19
CA SER A 147 9.47 -0.70 -3.34
C SER A 147 9.32 -2.20 -3.11
N LEU A 148 8.10 -2.63 -2.79
CA LEU A 148 7.71 -4.03 -2.63
C LEU A 148 6.36 -4.25 -3.32
N GLU A 149 6.35 -5.06 -4.38
CA GLU A 149 5.15 -5.41 -5.13
C GLU A 149 4.63 -6.79 -4.70
N LEU A 150 3.39 -6.83 -4.21
CA LEU A 150 2.77 -8.04 -3.67
C LEU A 150 1.48 -8.36 -4.43
N GLY A 151 1.28 -9.64 -4.76
CA GLY A 151 0.03 -10.15 -5.32
C GLY A 151 -0.60 -11.16 -4.37
N VAL A 152 -1.91 -11.03 -4.13
CA VAL A 152 -2.68 -12.05 -3.40
C VAL A 152 -3.41 -12.90 -4.42
N THR A 153 -3.00 -14.17 -4.53
CA THR A 153 -3.73 -15.21 -5.26
C THR A 153 -4.41 -16.13 -4.24
N ARG A 154 -5.65 -16.51 -4.53
CA ARG A 154 -6.36 -17.53 -3.76
C ARG A 154 -5.89 -18.93 -4.13
#